data_AF-A0A0Q7U1A7-F1
#
_entry.id   AF-A0A0Q7U1A7-F1
#
_cell.length_a   1.000
_cell.length_b   1.000
_cell.length_c   1.000
_cell.angle_alpha   90.00
_cell.angle_beta   90.00
_cell.angle_gamma   90.00
#
_symmetry.space_group_name_H-M   'P 1'
#
loop_
_entity.id
_entity.type
_entity.pdbx_description
1 polymer ?
#
loop_
_entity_poly.entity_id
_entity_poly.type
_entity_poly.pdbx_seq_one_letter_code
_entity_poly.pdbx_strand_id
1 'polypeptide(L)'
;MWRADFDSIPVPDRESVLRWRAFEALLDAGSQAVVVPYRDLLYAPRADLAAAYSYDAVSIPHSDGTFFSDGTGYSQGAIVALSLSAFSLRSTQITIRIIAGGVLRPGMHFSIDHPTKRHRLYRIKQVTDFGGDYVCKFSPPMREAGRINTALEFNEPKCVMRLVSPDQMKLSMQYGLWSFPSVSFVETFVV
;
A
#
# COMPACT_ATOMS: atom_id res chain seq x y z
N MET A 1 -0.17 -11.31 11.42
CA MET A 1 0.99 -10.69 10.76
C MET A 1 0.75 -10.82 9.27
N TRP A 2 1.09 -9.81 8.48
CA TRP A 2 0.90 -9.88 7.02
C TRP A 2 2.05 -10.62 6.33
N ARG A 3 1.72 -11.29 5.22
CA ARG A 3 2.65 -11.92 4.29
C ARG A 3 2.25 -11.49 2.88
N ALA A 4 3.24 -11.17 2.06
CA ALA A 4 3.05 -10.89 0.64
C ALA A 4 3.85 -11.91 -0.16
N ASP A 5 3.19 -12.55 -1.12
CA ASP A 5 3.78 -13.55 -1.99
C ASP A 5 3.65 -13.06 -3.43
N PHE A 6 4.79 -12.91 -4.11
CA PHE A 6 4.86 -12.60 -5.53
C PHE A 6 5.42 -13.82 -6.23
N ASP A 7 4.69 -14.31 -7.22
CA ASP A 7 5.03 -15.54 -7.92
C ASP A 7 5.33 -15.27 -9.39
N SER A 8 6.24 -16.06 -9.96
CA SER A 8 6.54 -16.08 -11.40
C SER A 8 6.83 -14.68 -11.98
N ILE A 9 7.63 -13.87 -11.27
CA ILE A 9 7.95 -12.50 -11.69
C ILE A 9 8.81 -12.56 -12.96
N PRO A 10 8.39 -11.97 -14.09
CA PRO A 10 9.19 -12.03 -15.31
C PRO A 10 10.48 -11.21 -15.16
N VAL A 11 11.63 -11.86 -15.34
CA VAL A 11 12.95 -11.23 -15.42
C VAL A 11 13.57 -11.60 -16.78
N PRO A 12 13.13 -10.95 -17.89
CA PRO A 12 13.37 -11.44 -19.24
C PRO A 12 14.68 -10.95 -19.87
N ASP A 13 15.24 -9.85 -19.38
CA ASP A 13 16.34 -9.14 -20.01
C ASP A 13 17.44 -8.78 -19.01
N ARG A 14 18.60 -8.35 -19.54
CA ARG A 14 19.78 -7.98 -18.76
C ARG A 14 19.48 -6.93 -17.70
N GLU A 15 18.75 -5.87 -18.02
CA GLU A 15 18.47 -4.78 -17.09
C GLU A 15 17.55 -5.26 -15.96
N SER A 16 16.56 -6.09 -16.28
CA SER A 16 15.70 -6.74 -15.30
C SER A 16 16.50 -7.65 -14.35
N VAL A 17 17.44 -8.45 -14.87
CA VAL A 17 18.34 -9.30 -14.07
C VAL A 17 19.21 -8.46 -13.13
N LEU A 18 19.79 -7.38 -13.65
CA LEU A 18 20.65 -6.49 -12.85
C LEU A 18 19.86 -5.76 -11.77
N ARG A 19 18.64 -5.29 -12.07
CA ARG A 19 17.73 -4.67 -11.08
C ARG A 19 17.35 -5.64 -9.99
N TRP A 20 17.04 -6.89 -10.33
CA TRP A 20 16.73 -7.93 -9.35
C TRP A 20 17.91 -8.16 -8.39
N ARG A 21 19.12 -8.36 -8.92
CA ARG A 21 20.33 -8.56 -8.11
C ARG A 21 20.67 -7.35 -7.25
N ALA A 22 20.50 -6.13 -7.78
CA ALA A 22 20.70 -4.90 -7.02
C ALA A 22 19.70 -4.81 -5.86
N PHE A 23 18.43 -5.14 -6.11
CA PHE A 23 17.40 -5.14 -5.08
C PHE A 23 17.64 -6.22 -4.01
N GLU A 24 18.04 -7.44 -4.41
CA GLU A 24 18.47 -8.50 -3.49
C GLU A 24 19.63 -8.04 -2.59
N ALA A 25 20.66 -7.41 -3.18
CA ALA A 25 21.80 -6.88 -2.44
C ALA A 25 21.41 -5.77 -1.46
N LEU A 26 20.50 -4.86 -1.85
CA LEU A 26 19.98 -3.81 -0.98
C LEU A 26 19.18 -4.36 0.21
N LEU A 27 18.48 -5.48 0.02
CA LEU A 27 17.74 -6.12 1.10
C LEU A 27 18.64 -6.87 2.08
N ASP A 28 19.91 -7.08 1.73
CA ASP A 28 20.97 -7.67 2.56
C ASP A 28 20.48 -8.93 3.29
N ALA A 29 20.04 -9.91 2.50
CA ALA A 29 19.52 -11.19 2.97
C ALA A 29 18.33 -11.06 3.96
N GLY A 30 17.54 -9.99 3.83
CA GLY A 30 16.37 -9.71 4.64
C GLY A 30 16.66 -8.96 5.95
N SER A 31 17.88 -8.44 6.13
CA SER A 31 18.24 -7.56 7.24
C SER A 31 17.58 -6.18 7.11
N GLN A 32 17.42 -5.70 5.87
CA GLN A 32 16.76 -4.43 5.58
C GLN A 32 15.26 -4.62 5.37
N ALA A 33 14.50 -3.64 5.84
CA ALA A 33 13.06 -3.57 5.62
C ALA A 33 12.74 -2.80 4.32
N VAL A 34 11.64 -3.17 3.68
CA VAL A 34 11.11 -2.52 2.49
C VAL A 34 9.62 -2.25 2.62
N VAL A 35 9.15 -1.17 2.01
CA VAL A 35 7.73 -0.85 1.93
C VAL A 35 7.14 -1.63 0.75
N VAL A 36 6.30 -2.62 1.05
CA VAL A 36 5.60 -3.42 0.04
C VAL A 36 4.19 -2.85 -0.16
N PRO A 37 3.83 -2.39 -1.36
CA PRO A 37 2.47 -1.95 -1.66
C PRO A 37 1.53 -3.16 -1.81
N TYR A 38 0.29 -2.99 -1.38
CA TYR A 38 -0.82 -3.89 -1.60
C TYR A 38 -1.76 -3.26 -2.61
N ARG A 39 -1.69 -3.73 -3.86
CA ARG A 39 -2.41 -3.15 -4.99
C ARG A 39 -3.83 -3.71 -5.07
N ASP A 40 -4.77 -3.05 -4.41
CA ASP A 40 -6.19 -3.45 -4.31
C ASP A 40 -7.14 -2.56 -5.13
N LEU A 41 -6.73 -2.22 -6.35
CA LEU A 41 -7.36 -1.14 -7.12
C LEU A 41 -8.88 -1.28 -7.31
N LEU A 42 -9.37 -2.51 -7.49
CA LEU A 42 -10.79 -2.77 -7.74
C LEU A 42 -11.65 -2.82 -6.48
N TYR A 43 -11.03 -3.10 -5.34
CA TYR A 43 -11.72 -3.31 -4.08
C TYR A 43 -11.49 -2.17 -3.09
N ALA A 44 -10.68 -1.17 -3.44
CA ALA A 44 -10.60 0.09 -2.73
C ALA A 44 -11.95 0.85 -2.81
N PRO A 45 -12.26 1.73 -1.84
CA PRO A 45 -13.49 2.52 -1.84
C PRO A 45 -13.41 3.65 -2.89
N ARG A 46 -13.50 3.30 -4.16
CA ARG A 46 -13.57 4.24 -5.27
C ARG A 46 -15.01 4.62 -5.57
N ALA A 47 -15.23 5.89 -5.88
CA ALA A 47 -16.55 6.38 -6.29
C ALA A 47 -16.94 5.85 -7.68
N ASP A 48 -15.94 5.74 -8.57
CA ASP A 48 -16.09 5.20 -9.92
C ASP A 48 -15.13 4.02 -10.13
N LEU A 49 -15.70 2.85 -10.48
CA LEU A 49 -14.95 1.63 -10.77
C LEU A 49 -14.39 1.63 -12.19
N ALA A 50 -14.97 2.39 -13.13
CA ALA A 50 -14.40 2.54 -14.47
C ALA A 50 -13.05 3.29 -14.41
N ALA A 51 -12.99 4.33 -13.57
CA ALA A 51 -11.75 5.03 -13.23
C ALA A 51 -10.73 4.18 -12.44
N ALA A 52 -11.11 3.02 -11.89
CA ALA A 52 -10.17 2.13 -11.20
C ALA A 52 -9.17 1.44 -12.16
N TYR A 53 -9.52 1.36 -13.46
CA TYR A 53 -8.70 0.79 -14.51
C TYR A 53 -7.85 1.82 -15.26
N SER A 54 -8.19 3.11 -15.19
CA SER A 54 -7.36 4.17 -15.74
C SER A 54 -6.21 4.45 -14.78
N TYR A 55 -5.02 3.99 -15.13
CA TYR A 55 -3.77 4.39 -14.47
C TYR A 55 -3.40 5.85 -14.79
N ASP A 56 -4.19 6.52 -15.62
CA ASP A 56 -4.08 7.93 -15.88
C ASP A 56 -4.41 8.66 -14.58
N ALA A 57 -3.35 9.02 -13.86
CA ALA A 57 -3.32 10.23 -13.08
C ALA A 57 -4.06 11.27 -13.91
N VAL A 58 -5.25 11.65 -13.46
CA VAL A 58 -5.91 12.85 -13.95
C VAL A 58 -4.83 13.92 -13.86
N SER A 59 -4.32 14.36 -15.01
CA SER A 59 -3.28 15.38 -15.05
C SER A 59 -4.00 16.66 -14.69
N ILE A 60 -3.99 16.99 -13.39
CA ILE A 60 -4.75 18.12 -12.87
C ILE A 60 -3.91 19.37 -13.15
N PRO A 61 -4.42 20.35 -13.91
CA PRO A 61 -3.69 21.59 -14.14
C PRO A 61 -3.62 22.43 -12.86
N HIS A 62 -2.80 23.47 -12.88
CA HIS A 62 -2.85 24.58 -11.94
C HIS A 62 -4.26 25.22 -11.92
N SER A 63 -4.54 26.03 -10.89
CA SER A 63 -5.83 26.72 -10.75
C SER A 63 -6.15 27.68 -11.91
N ASP A 64 -5.15 28.05 -12.72
CA ASP A 64 -5.29 28.87 -13.92
C ASP A 64 -5.43 28.02 -15.21
N GLY A 65 -5.52 26.70 -15.09
CA GLY A 65 -5.65 25.77 -16.21
C GLY A 65 -4.33 25.41 -16.89
N THR A 66 -3.19 25.94 -16.44
CA THR A 66 -1.87 25.62 -17.02
C THR A 66 -1.28 24.34 -16.43
N PHE A 67 -0.31 23.75 -17.14
CA PHE A 67 0.48 22.61 -16.68
C PHE A 67 1.89 23.06 -16.25
N PHE A 68 2.66 22.15 -15.65
CA PHE A 68 4.09 22.34 -15.48
C PHE A 68 4.78 22.52 -16.85
N SER A 69 5.99 23.06 -16.85
CA SER A 69 6.73 23.39 -18.08
C SER A 69 7.06 22.19 -18.98
N ASP A 70 6.99 20.98 -18.43
CA ASP A 70 7.13 19.71 -19.16
C ASP A 70 5.79 19.14 -19.66
N GLY A 71 4.69 19.87 -19.49
CA GLY A 71 3.34 19.49 -19.87
C GLY A 71 2.64 18.58 -18.87
N THR A 72 3.25 18.26 -17.73
CA THR A 72 2.64 17.42 -16.70
C THR A 72 1.74 18.21 -15.75
N GLY A 73 0.77 17.54 -15.14
CA GLY A 73 -0.11 18.10 -14.11
C GLY A 73 0.10 17.43 -12.76
N TYR A 74 -0.64 17.88 -11.76
CA TYR A 74 -0.67 17.22 -10.46
C TYR A 74 -1.31 15.84 -10.58
N SER A 75 -0.78 14.88 -9.83
CA SER A 75 -1.44 13.61 -9.56
C SER A 75 -2.03 13.66 -8.16
N GLN A 76 -3.32 13.29 -8.02
CA GLN A 76 -3.98 13.18 -6.73
C GLN A 76 -4.59 11.79 -6.57
N GLY A 77 -4.47 11.22 -5.37
CA GLY A 77 -5.18 9.98 -5.03
C GLY A 77 -6.69 10.19 -5.09
N ALA A 78 -7.40 9.28 -5.74
CA ALA A 78 -8.87 9.33 -5.87
C ALA A 78 -9.61 9.18 -4.53
N ILE A 79 -8.92 8.68 -3.50
CA ILE A 79 -9.47 8.42 -2.18
C ILE A 79 -8.71 9.25 -1.15
N VAL A 80 -9.45 10.05 -0.38
CA VAL A 80 -8.95 10.83 0.75
C VAL A 80 -9.77 10.45 1.98
N ALA A 81 -9.11 9.84 2.97
CA ALA A 81 -9.75 9.36 4.18
C ALA A 81 -8.97 9.77 5.43
N LEU A 82 -9.69 10.22 6.47
CA LEU A 82 -9.12 10.66 7.75
C LEU A 82 -9.78 9.98 8.95
N SER A 83 -9.04 9.81 10.03
CA SER A 83 -9.59 9.35 11.31
C SER A 83 -10.33 10.49 12.01
N LEU A 84 -11.56 10.27 12.44
CA LEU A 84 -12.35 11.27 13.17
C LEU A 84 -12.09 11.30 14.67
N SER A 85 -11.32 10.34 15.19
CA SER A 85 -10.91 10.29 16.58
C SER A 85 -9.47 9.81 16.69
N ALA A 86 -8.83 10.18 17.81
CA ALA A 86 -7.59 9.54 18.21
C ALA A 86 -7.83 8.05 18.49
N PHE A 87 -6.81 7.23 18.29
CA PHE A 87 -6.89 5.79 18.53
C PHE A 87 -5.68 5.32 19.33
N SER A 88 -5.91 4.38 20.24
CA SER A 88 -4.88 3.81 21.09
C SER A 88 -4.16 2.66 20.41
N LEU A 89 -2.95 2.37 20.90
CA LEU A 89 -2.25 1.12 20.59
C LEU A 89 -3.18 -0.08 20.85
N ARG A 90 -3.17 -1.08 19.95
CA ARG A 90 -4.04 -2.26 19.96
C ARG A 90 -5.54 -2.00 19.81
N SER A 91 -5.98 -0.78 19.50
CA SER A 91 -7.37 -0.57 19.09
C SER A 91 -7.72 -1.43 17.88
N THR A 92 -8.94 -1.97 17.87
CA THR A 92 -9.49 -2.76 16.75
C THR A 92 -10.69 -2.08 16.10
N GLN A 93 -10.93 -0.82 16.45
CA GLN A 93 -11.99 0.02 15.95
C GLN A 93 -11.46 1.43 15.69
N ILE A 94 -11.94 2.06 14.64
CA ILE A 94 -11.60 3.43 14.24
C ILE A 94 -12.83 4.07 13.59
N THR A 95 -13.01 5.36 13.78
CA THR A 95 -14.02 6.14 13.06
C THR A 95 -13.34 6.85 11.90
N ILE A 96 -13.83 6.65 10.68
CA ILE A 96 -13.23 7.11 9.42
C ILE A 96 -14.21 8.05 8.72
N ARG A 97 -13.72 9.18 8.22
CA ARG A 97 -14.42 10.01 7.25
C ARG A 97 -13.77 9.87 5.89
N ILE A 98 -14.59 9.62 4.87
CA ILE A 98 -14.18 9.69 3.46
C ILE A 98 -14.48 11.10 2.97
N ILE A 99 -13.43 11.87 2.67
CA ILE A 99 -13.53 13.22 2.10
C ILE A 99 -13.75 13.13 0.59
N ALA A 100 -13.02 12.23 -0.06
CA ALA A 100 -13.17 11.88 -1.47
C ALA A 100 -13.04 10.37 -1.61
N GLY A 101 -13.90 9.75 -2.43
CA GLY A 101 -13.96 8.30 -2.60
C GLY A 101 -15.38 7.75 -2.54
N GLY A 102 -15.48 6.43 -2.53
CA GLY A 102 -16.73 5.68 -2.44
C GLY A 102 -17.03 5.16 -1.03
N VAL A 103 -18.05 4.33 -0.93
CA VAL A 103 -18.52 3.75 0.33
C VAL A 103 -17.54 2.70 0.88
N LEU A 104 -17.26 2.73 2.18
CA LEU A 104 -16.46 1.69 2.84
C LEU A 104 -17.24 0.39 2.98
N ARG A 105 -16.56 -0.73 2.70
CA ARG A 105 -17.13 -2.09 2.81
C ARG A 105 -16.20 -2.99 3.62
N PRO A 106 -16.75 -4.01 4.31
CA PRO A 106 -15.93 -5.10 4.86
C PRO A 106 -15.05 -5.74 3.79
N GLY A 107 -13.85 -6.18 4.18
CA GLY A 107 -12.86 -6.78 3.30
C GLY A 107 -11.86 -5.78 2.69
N MET A 108 -12.21 -4.49 2.64
CA MET A 108 -11.33 -3.44 2.12
C MET A 108 -10.07 -3.27 3.00
N HIS A 109 -8.96 -2.92 2.35
CA HIS A 109 -7.70 -2.66 3.01
C HIS A 109 -7.42 -1.16 3.11
N PHE A 110 -6.73 -0.78 4.18
CA PHE A 110 -6.12 0.54 4.31
C PHE A 110 -4.79 0.41 5.01
N SER A 111 -3.93 1.40 4.84
CA SER A 111 -2.72 1.51 5.65
C SER A 111 -2.62 2.85 6.34
N ILE A 112 -1.83 2.91 7.41
CA ILE A 112 -1.47 4.14 8.10
C ILE A 112 0.05 4.20 8.13
N ASP A 113 0.62 5.33 7.74
CA ASP A 113 2.03 5.63 7.99
C ASP A 113 2.17 6.15 9.43
N HIS A 114 2.57 5.25 10.34
CA HIS A 114 2.76 5.61 11.73
C HIS A 114 4.10 6.34 11.93
N PRO A 115 4.21 7.29 12.88
CA PRO A 115 5.46 8.01 13.13
C PRO A 115 6.65 7.09 13.37
N THR A 116 6.49 6.07 14.22
CA THR A 116 7.59 5.15 14.55
C THR A 116 7.50 3.87 13.75
N LYS A 117 6.31 3.25 13.68
CA LYS A 117 6.11 1.96 13.02
C LYS A 117 5.99 2.06 11.51
N ARG A 118 6.00 3.26 10.92
CA ARG A 118 5.87 3.48 9.47
C ARG A 118 4.61 2.80 8.90
N HIS A 119 4.56 2.51 7.60
CA HIS A 119 3.40 1.92 6.93
C HIS A 119 2.94 0.58 7.53
N ARG A 120 1.69 0.54 8.01
CA ARG A 120 1.02 -0.67 8.51
C ARG A 120 -0.31 -0.90 7.83
N LEU A 121 -0.51 -2.12 7.36
CA LEU A 121 -1.69 -2.57 6.65
C LEU A 121 -2.75 -3.10 7.62
N TYR A 122 -4.01 -2.80 7.32
CA TYR A 122 -5.18 -3.23 8.06
C TYR A 122 -6.28 -3.63 7.09
N ARG A 123 -7.14 -4.55 7.52
CA ARG A 123 -8.33 -4.99 6.77
C ARG A 123 -9.58 -4.74 7.59
N ILE A 124 -10.57 -4.13 6.96
CA ILE A 124 -11.87 -3.84 7.55
C ILE A 124 -12.65 -5.15 7.69
N LYS A 125 -13.22 -5.39 8.88
CA LYS A 125 -14.05 -6.55 9.20
C LYS A 125 -15.53 -6.21 9.23
N GLN A 126 -15.87 -5.03 9.77
CA GLN A 126 -17.24 -4.55 9.91
C GLN A 126 -17.26 -3.05 9.68
N VAL A 127 -18.34 -2.56 9.09
CA VAL A 127 -18.58 -1.14 8.84
C VAL A 127 -19.99 -0.81 9.34
N THR A 128 -20.11 0.31 10.05
CA THR A 128 -21.39 0.93 10.39
C THR A 128 -21.34 2.36 9.90
N ASP A 129 -22.25 2.72 9.00
CA ASP A 129 -22.33 4.04 8.37
C ASP A 129 -23.29 4.94 9.17
N PHE A 130 -22.82 6.14 9.51
CA PHE A 130 -23.57 7.20 10.18
C PHE A 130 -23.71 8.44 9.28
N GLY A 131 -24.03 8.24 8.00
CA GLY A 131 -24.27 9.33 7.06
C GLY A 131 -22.97 9.95 6.52
N GLY A 132 -21.97 9.11 6.24
CA GLY A 132 -20.65 9.52 5.71
C GLY A 132 -19.50 9.39 6.71
N ASP A 133 -19.83 9.18 7.99
CA ASP A 133 -18.88 8.80 9.04
C ASP A 133 -18.99 7.30 9.30
N TYR A 134 -17.89 6.58 9.12
CA TYR A 134 -17.87 5.14 9.20
C TYR A 134 -17.19 4.67 10.49
N VAL A 135 -17.92 3.94 11.34
CA VAL A 135 -17.32 3.20 12.44
C VAL A 135 -16.88 1.83 11.91
N CYS A 136 -15.57 1.63 11.81
CA CYS A 136 -14.99 0.44 11.23
C CYS A 136 -14.29 -0.41 12.30
N LYS A 137 -14.63 -1.69 12.39
CA LYS A 137 -13.78 -2.68 13.08
C LYS A 137 -12.82 -3.29 12.09
N PHE A 138 -11.58 -3.52 12.52
CA PHE A 138 -10.52 -3.99 11.63
C PHE A 138 -9.60 -5.02 12.29
N SER A 139 -8.72 -5.60 11.48
CA SER A 139 -7.65 -6.49 11.91
C SER A 139 -6.44 -6.30 11.00
N PRO A 140 -5.20 -6.48 11.51
CA PRO A 140 -4.82 -6.71 12.90
C PRO A 140 -5.08 -5.50 13.84
N PRO A 141 -4.89 -5.63 15.17
CA PRO A 141 -4.96 -4.48 16.08
C PRO A 141 -3.92 -3.40 15.74
N MET A 142 -4.26 -2.14 16.04
CA MET A 142 -3.42 -0.97 15.74
C MET A 142 -2.00 -1.14 16.28
N ARG A 143 -0.99 -0.85 15.45
CA ARG A 143 0.43 -1.07 15.79
C ARG A 143 1.06 0.06 16.60
N GLU A 144 0.47 1.24 16.55
CA GLU A 144 0.90 2.44 17.26
C GLU A 144 -0.33 3.32 17.49
N ALA A 145 -0.30 4.15 18.53
CA ALA A 145 -1.37 5.12 18.76
C ALA A 145 -1.29 6.25 17.73
N GLY A 146 -2.42 6.88 17.44
CA GLY A 146 -2.50 7.99 16.51
C GLY A 146 -3.50 9.05 16.96
N ARG A 147 -3.44 10.20 16.31
CA ARG A 147 -4.23 11.39 16.63
C ARG A 147 -5.46 11.48 15.74
N ILE A 148 -6.37 12.38 16.09
CA ILE A 148 -7.44 12.79 15.17
C ILE A 148 -6.83 13.35 13.87
N ASN A 149 -7.54 13.20 12.75
CA ASN A 149 -7.10 13.58 11.41
C ASN A 149 -5.82 12.88 10.94
N THR A 150 -5.49 11.70 11.48
CA THR A 150 -4.49 10.83 10.86
C THR A 150 -5.02 10.36 9.50
N ALA A 151 -4.18 10.46 8.47
CA ALA A 151 -4.52 10.00 7.12
C ALA A 151 -4.56 8.48 7.02
N LEU A 152 -5.54 7.96 6.30
CA LEU A 152 -5.69 6.54 5.99
C LEU A 152 -5.51 6.37 4.49
N GLU A 153 -4.50 5.59 4.11
CA GLU A 153 -4.16 5.33 2.71
C GLU A 153 -4.95 4.14 2.19
N PHE A 154 -5.84 4.40 1.24
CA PHE A 154 -6.70 3.41 0.56
C PHE A 154 -6.36 3.24 -0.93
N ASN A 155 -5.66 4.18 -1.57
CA ASN A 155 -5.32 4.11 -2.99
C ASN A 155 -4.23 3.09 -3.25
N GLU A 156 -3.19 3.12 -2.43
CA GLU A 156 -2.08 2.19 -2.46
C GLU A 156 -1.66 1.82 -1.03
N PRO A 157 -2.48 1.02 -0.31
CA PRO A 157 -2.14 0.59 1.04
C PRO A 157 -0.77 -0.10 1.07
N LYS A 158 0.06 0.19 2.08
CA LYS A 158 1.43 -0.35 2.16
C LYS A 158 1.71 -1.02 3.48
N CYS A 159 2.72 -1.88 3.50
CA CYS A 159 3.22 -2.52 4.71
C CYS A 159 4.74 -2.56 4.71
N VAL A 160 5.37 -2.21 5.83
CA VAL A 160 6.80 -2.46 6.01
C VAL A 160 7.04 -3.94 6.27
N MET A 161 7.80 -4.56 5.38
CA MET A 161 8.09 -6.00 5.37
C MET A 161 9.58 -6.27 5.18
N ARG A 162 10.00 -7.51 5.39
CA ARG A 162 11.34 -8.04 5.06
C ARG A 162 11.20 -9.40 4.37
N LEU A 163 12.27 -9.90 3.77
CA LEU A 163 12.27 -11.24 3.18
C LEU A 163 11.90 -12.30 4.24
N VAL A 164 11.10 -13.30 3.86
CA VAL A 164 10.73 -14.39 4.79
C VAL A 164 11.91 -15.29 5.14
N SER A 165 12.91 -15.39 4.24
CA SER A 165 14.20 -16.05 4.48
C SER A 165 15.32 -15.38 3.66
N PRO A 166 16.59 -15.56 4.07
CA PRO A 166 17.75 -14.94 3.43
C PRO A 166 17.91 -15.22 1.93
N ASP A 167 17.40 -16.36 1.46
CA ASP A 167 17.56 -16.87 0.10
C ASP A 167 16.33 -16.65 -0.79
N GLN A 168 15.29 -15.95 -0.30
CA GLN A 168 14.03 -15.73 -1.01
C GLN A 168 14.16 -15.01 -2.35
N MET A 169 15.25 -14.27 -2.54
CA MET A 169 15.51 -13.56 -3.78
C MET A 169 16.60 -14.21 -4.63
N LYS A 170 17.04 -15.42 -4.30
CA LYS A 170 18.07 -16.11 -5.08
C LYS A 170 17.59 -16.33 -6.51
N LEU A 171 18.30 -15.73 -7.47
CA LEU A 171 17.94 -15.80 -8.88
C LEU A 171 18.53 -17.04 -9.57
N SER A 172 17.67 -17.96 -10.00
CA SER A 172 18.06 -19.16 -10.76
C SER A 172 17.79 -18.97 -12.25
N MET A 173 18.84 -18.67 -13.02
CA MET A 173 18.72 -18.35 -14.44
C MET A 173 18.39 -19.59 -15.30
N GLN A 174 17.36 -19.51 -16.13
CA GLN A 174 17.11 -20.47 -17.20
C GLN A 174 18.07 -20.20 -18.36
N TYR A 175 18.88 -21.21 -18.69
CA TYR A 175 19.91 -21.14 -19.74
C TYR A 175 20.89 -19.96 -19.59
N GLY A 176 20.98 -19.35 -18.40
CA GLY A 176 21.76 -18.15 -18.16
C GLY A 176 21.16 -16.84 -18.69
N LEU A 177 19.92 -16.84 -19.20
CA LEU A 177 19.34 -15.72 -19.96
C LEU A 177 18.19 -15.00 -19.24
N TRP A 178 17.19 -15.72 -18.76
CA TRP A 178 16.00 -15.17 -18.10
C TRP A 178 15.58 -16.01 -16.89
N SER A 179 14.63 -15.52 -16.09
CA SER A 179 14.07 -16.27 -14.95
C SER A 179 12.65 -15.81 -14.61
N PHE A 180 11.95 -16.64 -13.86
CA PHE A 180 10.63 -16.35 -13.26
C PHE A 180 10.67 -16.59 -11.74
N PRO A 181 11.50 -15.85 -10.98
CA PRO A 181 11.61 -16.06 -9.54
C PRO A 181 10.29 -15.72 -8.81
N SER A 182 10.13 -16.32 -7.64
CA SER A 182 9.09 -15.99 -6.67
C SER A 182 9.76 -15.43 -5.43
N VAL A 183 9.11 -14.46 -4.77
CA VAL A 183 9.63 -13.82 -3.56
C VAL A 183 8.52 -13.62 -2.56
N SER A 184 8.81 -13.98 -1.30
CA SER A 184 7.89 -13.81 -0.19
C SER A 184 8.43 -12.83 0.85
N PHE A 185 7.58 -11.93 1.29
CA PHE A 185 7.84 -10.95 2.34
C PHE A 185 6.93 -11.15 3.54
N VAL A 186 7.42 -10.79 4.73
CA VAL A 186 6.65 -10.83 5.98
C VAL A 186 6.73 -9.48 6.69
N GLU A 187 5.61 -9.02 7.26
CA GLU A 187 5.53 -7.80 8.07
C GLU A 187 6.63 -7.78 9.14
N THR A 188 7.40 -6.69 9.19
CA THR A 188 8.49 -6.50 10.15
C THR A 188 8.28 -5.23 10.97
N PHE A 189 8.68 -5.26 12.23
CA PHE A 189 8.63 -4.11 13.15
C PHE A 189 10.00 -3.49 13.41
N VAL A 190 11.04 -4.03 12.77
CA VAL A 190 12.37 -3.43 12.71
C VAL A 190 12.26 -2.22 11.78
N VAL A 191 12.70 -1.08 12.29
CA VAL A 191 12.76 0.22 11.59
C VAL A 191 14.18 0.71 11.72
#